data_AF-A0A3N5G902-F1
#
_entry.id   AF-A0A3N5G902-F1
#
_cell.length_a   1.000
_cell.length_b   1.000
_cell.length_c   1.000
_cell.angle_alpha   90.00
_cell.angle_beta   90.00
_cell.angle_gamma   90.00
#
_symmetry.space_group_name_H-M   'P 1'
#
loop_
_entity.id
_entity.type
_entity.pdbx_description
1 polymer ?
#
loop_
_entity_poly.entity_id
_entity_poly.type
_entity_poly.pdbx_seq_one_letter_code
_entity_poly.pdbx_strand_id
1 'polypeptide(L)' 'PEDDVQTALATLKQARVRRLPVVGPDGSVVGILSVNDILLAAGPGKAVGNEEVFETLQAICAHSLVPDVVAA' A
#
# COMPACT_ATOMS: atom_id res chain seq x y z
N PRO A 1 0.94 10.26 13.18
CA PRO A 1 1.59 10.44 11.86
C PRO A 1 3.11 10.29 11.95
N GLU A 2 3.56 9.15 12.50
CA GLU A 2 4.98 8.91 12.82
C GLU A 2 5.50 7.62 12.17
N ASP A 3 4.59 6.75 11.73
CA ASP A 3 4.93 5.54 10.99
C ASP A 3 5.64 5.90 9.69
N ASP A 4 6.70 5.16 9.39
CA ASP A 4 7.35 5.25 8.10
C ASP A 4 6.49 4.61 6.99
N VAL A 5 6.87 4.89 5.76
CA VAL A 5 6.13 4.45 4.58
C VAL A 5 6.15 2.92 4.42
N GLN A 6 7.19 2.23 4.89
CA GLN A 6 7.31 0.78 4.88
C GLN A 6 6.31 0.13 5.83
N THR A 7 6.15 0.68 7.03
CA THR A 7 5.15 0.25 8.02
C THR A 7 3.74 0.43 7.47
N ALA A 8 3.46 1.58 6.85
CA ALA A 8 2.20 1.82 6.18
C ALA A 8 1.95 0.84 5.02
N LEU A 9 2.97 0.56 4.20
CA LEU A 9 2.88 -0.36 3.08
C LEU A 9 2.64 -1.81 3.53
N ALA A 10 3.33 -2.26 4.59
CA ALA A 10 3.08 -3.54 5.22
C ALA A 10 1.65 -3.66 5.75
N THR A 11 1.12 -2.59 6.36
CA THR A 11 -0.26 -2.52 6.85
C THR A 11 -1.26 -2.63 5.69
N LEU A 12 -1.05 -1.89 4.60
CA LEU A 12 -1.85 -1.99 3.36
C LEU A 12 -1.85 -3.44 2.82
N LYS A 13 -0.68 -4.08 2.76
CA LYS A 13 -0.50 -5.46 2.30
C LYS A 13 -1.25 -6.47 3.17
N GLN A 14 -1.08 -6.39 4.49
CA GLN A 14 -1.67 -7.32 5.45
C GLN A 14 -3.19 -7.21 5.49
N ALA A 15 -3.70 -5.98 5.57
CA ALA A 15 -5.15 -5.72 5.59
C ALA A 15 -5.79 -5.85 4.19
N ARG A 16 -4.99 -6.00 3.12
CA ARG A 16 -5.42 -6.04 1.72
C ARG A 16 -6.30 -4.85 1.33
N VAL A 17 -5.99 -3.67 1.83
CA VAL A 17 -6.68 -2.42 1.52
C VAL A 17 -5.76 -1.48 0.74
N ARG A 18 -6.35 -0.57 -0.04
CA ARG A 18 -5.59 0.35 -0.91
C ARG A 18 -5.28 1.70 -0.26
N ARG A 19 -5.88 1.99 0.90
CA ARG A 19 -5.80 3.28 1.57
C ARG A 19 -5.79 3.11 3.08
N LEU A 20 -5.05 3.96 3.77
CA LEU A 20 -5.05 4.10 5.21
C LEU A 20 -5.42 5.53 5.60
N PRO A 21 -6.24 5.75 6.64
CA PRO A 21 -6.35 7.06 7.25
C PRO A 21 -5.03 7.42 7.94
N VAL A 22 -4.55 8.64 7.73
CA VAL A 22 -3.43 9.17 8.51
C VAL A 22 -4.00 9.81 9.76
N VAL A 23 -3.57 9.34 10.93
CA VAL A 23 -4.11 9.75 12.22
C VAL A 23 -3.11 10.63 12.96
N GLY A 24 -3.58 11.76 13.48
CA GLY A 24 -2.83 12.70 14.31
C GLY A 24 -2.67 12.22 15.77
N PRO A 25 -1.85 12.91 16.58
CA PRO A 25 -1.57 12.50 17.97
C PRO A 25 -2.81 12.45 18.88
N ASP A 26 -3.86 13.20 18.55
CA ASP A 26 -5.13 13.26 19.27
C ASP A 26 -6.17 12.25 18.77
N GLY A 27 -5.79 11.36 17.85
CA GLY A 27 -6.69 10.39 17.23
C GLY A 27 -7.54 10.96 16.08
N SER A 28 -7.36 12.23 15.72
CA SER A 28 -8.07 12.83 14.58
C SER A 28 -7.54 12.32 13.24
N VAL A 29 -8.42 12.14 12.26
CA VAL A 29 -8.00 11.83 10.89
C VAL A 29 -7.54 13.12 10.22
N VAL A 30 -6.26 13.20 9.89
CA VAL A 30 -5.62 14.38 9.28
C VAL A 30 -5.36 14.22 7.80
N GLY A 31 -5.58 13.02 7.25
CA GLY A 31 -5.40 12.76 5.82
C GLY A 31 -5.63 11.31 5.43
N ILE A 32 -5.29 10.98 4.19
CA ILE A 32 -5.37 9.63 3.62
C ILE A 32 -4.06 9.35 2.89
N LEU A 33 -3.47 8.19 3.14
CA LEU A 33 -2.36 7.65 2.38
C LEU A 33 -2.88 6.49 1.53
N SER A 34 -2.58 6.50 0.23
CA SER A 34 -2.93 5.40 -0.68
C SER A 34 -1.70 4.68 -1.21
N VAL A 35 -1.89 3.43 -1.63
CA VAL A 35 -0.85 2.67 -2.33
C VAL A 35 -0.39 3.36 -3.63
N ASN A 36 -1.26 4.18 -4.25
CA ASN A 36 -0.90 4.96 -5.44
C ASN A 36 0.08 6.09 -5.11
N ASP A 37 -0.08 6.74 -3.94
CA ASP A 37 0.86 7.76 -3.49
C ASP A 37 2.25 7.16 -3.25
N ILE A 38 2.29 5.96 -2.65
CA ILE A 38 3.54 5.21 -2.42
C ILE A 38 4.16 4.76 -3.75
N LEU A 39 3.34 4.27 -4.70
CA LEU A 39 3.80 3.87 -6.02
C LEU A 39 4.48 5.02 -6.78
N LEU A 40 3.89 6.23 -6.75
CA LEU A 40 4.44 7.41 -7.41
C LEU A 40 5.74 7.90 -6.74
N ALA A 41 5.93 7.61 -5.46
CA ALA A 41 7.12 7.97 -4.70
C ALA A 41 8.24 6.90 -4.70
N ALA A 42 7.92 5.67 -5.14
CA ALA A 42 8.83 4.53 -5.13
C ALA A 42 9.88 4.62 -6.25
N GLY A 43 11.02 3.96 -6.04
CA GLY A 43 12.06 3.84 -7.06
C GLY A 43 13.43 3.44 -6.53
N PRO A 44 14.42 3.27 -7.42
CA PRO A 44 15.79 2.93 -7.02
C PRO A 44 16.38 3.98 -6.08
N GLY A 45 16.92 3.54 -4.94
CA GLY A 45 17.51 4.44 -3.93
C GLY A 45 16.51 5.31 -3.16
N LYS A 46 15.20 5.03 -3.27
CA LYS A 46 14.15 5.65 -2.44
C LYS A 46 13.91 4.84 -1.17
N ALA A 47 13.13 5.42 -0.26
CA ALA A 47 12.70 4.74 0.97
C ALA A 47 11.98 3.42 0.66
N VAL A 48 11.18 3.39 -0.40
CA VAL A 48 10.45 2.20 -0.85
C VAL A 48 10.88 1.83 -2.26
N GLY A 49 11.21 0.55 -2.43
CA GLY A 49 11.55 -0.03 -3.73
C GLY A 49 10.31 -0.45 -4.53
N ASN A 50 10.44 -0.50 -5.85
CA ASN A 50 9.34 -0.91 -6.73
C ASN A 50 8.82 -2.32 -6.44
N GLU A 51 9.72 -3.25 -6.08
CA GLU A 51 9.36 -4.64 -5.78
C GLU A 51 8.41 -4.73 -4.57
N GLU A 52 8.70 -3.97 -3.52
CA GLU A 52 7.89 -3.97 -2.29
C GLU A 52 6.46 -3.45 -2.55
N VAL A 53 6.33 -2.41 -3.39
CA VAL A 53 5.03 -1.90 -3.82
C VAL A 53 4.31 -2.94 -4.68
N PHE A 54 5.02 -3.60 -5.60
CA PHE A 54 4.44 -4.61 -6.47
C PHE A 54 3.90 -5.80 -5.69
N GLU A 55 4.66 -6.35 -4.74
CA GLU A 55 4.20 -7.41 -3.85
C GLU A 55 2.96 -7.01 -3.04
N THR A 56 2.92 -5.75 -2.59
CA THR A 56 1.76 -5.21 -1.87
C THR A 56 0.54 -5.15 -2.76
N LEU A 57 0.70 -4.66 -3.99
CA LEU A 57 -0.38 -4.63 -4.98
C LEU A 57 -0.86 -6.05 -5.34
N GLN A 58 0.03 -7.04 -5.46
CA GLN A 58 -0.37 -8.43 -5.67
C GLN A 58 -1.23 -8.95 -4.53
N ALA A 59 -0.81 -8.75 -3.28
CA ALA A 59 -1.55 -9.20 -2.10
C ALA A 59 -2.95 -8.56 -2.02
N ILE A 60 -3.04 -7.28 -2.34
CA ILE A 60 -4.32 -6.56 -2.42
C ILE A 60 -5.15 -7.16 -3.56
N CYS A 61 -4.64 -7.22 -4.78
CA CYS A 61 -5.42 -7.63 -5.95
C CYS A 61 -5.77 -9.12 -6.01
N ALA A 62 -5.13 -9.98 -5.20
CA ALA A 62 -5.40 -11.41 -5.16
C ALA A 62 -6.88 -11.75 -4.88
N HIS A 63 -7.66 -10.85 -4.28
CA HIS A 63 -9.10 -11.04 -4.09
C HIS A 63 -9.95 -10.84 -5.36
N SER A 64 -9.39 -10.21 -6.40
CA SER A 64 -10.08 -9.82 -7.64
C SER A 64 -9.62 -10.64 -8.85
N LEU A 65 -8.84 -11.70 -8.65
CA LEU A 65 -8.47 -12.60 -9.73
C LEU A 65 -9.74 -13.27 -10.25
N VAL A 66 -10.15 -12.87 -11.45
CA VAL A 66 -11.21 -13.56 -12.21
C VAL A 66 -10.58 -14.86 -12.71
N PRO A 67 -11.05 -16.04 -12.28
CA PRO A 67 -10.39 -17.32 -12.57
C PRO A 67 -10.15 -17.55 -14.07
N ASP A 68 -11.06 -17.07 -14.90
CA ASP A 68 -11.02 -17.27 -16.35
C ASP A 68 -9.95 -16.43 -17.08
N VAL A 69 -9.45 -15.35 -16.47
CA VAL A 69 -8.46 -14.45 -17.13
C VAL A 69 -7.02 -14.94 -16.95
N VAL A 70 -6.76 -15.75 -15.92
CA VAL A 70 -5.39 -16.20 -15.55
C VAL A 70 -5.09 -17.63 -16.02
N ALA A 71 -6.10 -18.34 -16.53
CA ALA A 71 -6.00 -19.74 -16.97
C ALA A 71 -5.76 -19.91 -18.50
N ALA A 72 -5.57 -18.82 -19.24
CA ALA A 72 -5.28 -18.79 -20.67
C ALA A 72 -3.82 -18.42 -20.95
#